data_AF-A0A9D4RFH6-F1
#
_entry.id   AF-A0A9D4RFH6-F1
#
_cell.length_a   1.000
_cell.length_b   1.000
_cell.length_c   1.000
_cell.angle_alpha   90.00
_cell.angle_beta   90.00
_cell.angle_gamma   90.00
#
_symmetry.space_group_name_H-M   'P 1'
#
loop_
_entity.id
_entity.type
_entity.pdbx_description
1 polymer ?
#
loop_
_entity_poly.entity_id
_entity_poly.type
_entity_poly.pdbx_seq_one_letter_code
_entity_poly.pdbx_strand_id
1 'polypeptide(L)'
;MTIPSNPPAPNILTVPAVIPVTNNVPTSVPLPPTIPHTTSVSLPPITPNLLTPLKRDVLTKLPKALQFDGRSNWPVFRGKFEGYAKLNRWSDEESAECLAWCLIGKASDFYAVLTEGNTQVQYANLMQRLEERFGAKELSATAQGRFQVAHQASGESLEDWSDRVLTLATKAFRDLPSKYATEQAVAKFCQGLSDKEAGKHVSLQVPTSMGDAMNKIKMHNYVLAACASVPRDGAKVRPEDSKRVHAVNIEPNPVAVDGSTVGRLVQAVEAPRGRYWAFVRGRGKFGR
;
A
#
# COMPACT_ATOMS: atom_id res chain seq x y z
N MET A 1 -18.14 -44.02 35.65
CA MET A 1 -19.47 -44.16 35.02
C MET A 1 -19.88 -42.77 34.52
N THR A 2 -20.17 -42.52 33.25
CA THR A 2 -20.06 -43.37 32.05
C THR A 2 -19.87 -42.49 30.81
N ILE A 3 -19.03 -42.94 29.88
CA ILE A 3 -18.94 -42.52 28.47
C ILE A 3 -19.11 -43.82 27.63
N PRO A 4 -19.45 -43.78 26.33
CA PRO A 4 -19.64 -42.62 25.44
C PRO A 4 -20.96 -42.67 24.62
N SER A 5 -21.11 -41.71 23.70
CA SER A 5 -21.68 -41.95 22.35
C SER A 5 -21.07 -40.95 21.36
N ASN A 6 -20.52 -41.45 20.25
CA ASN A 6 -20.04 -40.67 19.09
C ASN A 6 -20.65 -41.31 17.82
N PRO A 7 -20.47 -40.76 16.59
CA PRO A 7 -21.58 -40.52 15.68
C PRO A 7 -21.86 -41.69 14.72
N PRO A 8 -23.02 -41.68 14.02
CA PRO A 8 -23.23 -42.54 12.86
C PRO A 8 -22.29 -42.17 11.71
N ALA A 9 -21.73 -43.19 11.06
CA ALA A 9 -20.87 -43.11 9.89
C ALA A 9 -21.68 -43.40 8.59
N PRO A 10 -21.08 -43.40 7.37
CA PRO A 10 -21.80 -42.98 6.16
C PRO A 10 -22.65 -44.06 5.49
N ASN A 11 -23.68 -43.61 4.78
CA ASN A 11 -24.35 -44.41 3.75
C ASN A 11 -23.43 -44.61 2.53
N ILE A 12 -23.27 -45.86 2.13
CA ILE A 12 -22.64 -46.30 0.87
C ILE A 12 -23.64 -47.24 0.18
N LEU A 13 -23.52 -47.40 -1.15
CA LEU A 13 -24.46 -48.10 -2.06
C LEU A 13 -25.72 -47.26 -2.37
N THR A 14 -26.30 -47.27 -3.58
CA THR A 14 -26.13 -48.22 -4.70
C THR A 14 -26.06 -47.48 -6.05
N VAL A 15 -25.22 -47.95 -6.98
CA VAL A 15 -25.27 -47.57 -8.41
C VAL A 15 -25.88 -48.72 -9.22
N PRO A 16 -26.95 -48.51 -9.99
CA PRO A 16 -27.58 -49.58 -10.77
C PRO A 16 -27.05 -49.71 -12.21
N ALA A 17 -26.75 -50.94 -12.59
CA ALA A 17 -26.84 -51.54 -13.93
C ALA A 17 -26.23 -50.83 -15.16
N VAL A 18 -25.09 -51.36 -15.61
CA VAL A 18 -24.74 -51.41 -17.03
C VAL A 18 -25.77 -52.29 -17.77
N ILE A 19 -26.20 -51.86 -18.97
CA ILE A 19 -27.01 -52.66 -19.90
C ILE A 19 -26.17 -53.11 -21.11
N PRO A 20 -26.38 -54.33 -21.64
CA PRO A 20 -25.42 -55.00 -22.52
C PRO A 20 -25.52 -54.64 -24.01
N VAL A 21 -24.45 -55.00 -24.74
CA VAL A 21 -24.30 -54.86 -26.20
C VAL A 21 -25.28 -55.74 -26.97
N THR A 22 -25.84 -55.20 -28.06
CA THR A 22 -26.40 -55.98 -29.17
C THR A 22 -25.75 -55.57 -30.49
N ASN A 23 -24.82 -56.39 -30.99
CA ASN A 23 -24.27 -56.23 -32.34
C ASN A 23 -25.33 -56.65 -33.38
N ASN A 24 -25.57 -55.82 -34.39
CA ASN A 24 -26.32 -56.22 -35.59
C ASN A 24 -25.60 -55.69 -36.83
N VAL A 25 -24.97 -56.60 -37.59
CA VAL A 25 -24.37 -56.34 -38.90
C VAL A 25 -25.27 -56.95 -39.98
N PRO A 26 -25.63 -56.20 -41.02
CA PRO A 26 -26.01 -56.77 -42.31
C PRO A 26 -24.95 -56.48 -43.38
N THR A 27 -24.57 -57.52 -44.12
CA THR A 27 -23.59 -57.44 -45.23
C THR A 27 -24.26 -57.04 -46.54
N SER A 28 -23.71 -56.04 -47.25
CA SER A 28 -23.83 -55.96 -48.73
C SER A 28 -22.78 -55.00 -49.33
N VAL A 29 -22.29 -55.33 -50.52
CA VAL A 29 -21.37 -54.51 -51.33
C VAL A 29 -21.95 -54.43 -52.75
N PRO A 30 -21.96 -53.24 -53.36
CA PRO A 30 -21.63 -53.17 -54.78
C PRO A 30 -20.71 -51.99 -55.18
N LEU A 31 -19.92 -52.24 -56.21
CA LEU A 31 -19.16 -51.30 -57.06
C LEU A 31 -19.78 -51.35 -58.48
N PRO A 32 -19.42 -50.47 -59.46
CA PRO A 32 -18.79 -49.14 -59.42
C PRO A 32 -19.75 -48.09 -60.09
N PRO A 33 -19.33 -46.92 -60.66
CA PRO A 33 -18.53 -46.85 -61.90
C PRO A 33 -17.45 -45.74 -61.95
N THR A 34 -16.61 -45.76 -62.99
CA THR A 34 -15.48 -44.82 -63.21
C THR A 34 -15.84 -43.65 -64.13
N ILE A 35 -15.58 -42.41 -63.71
CA ILE A 35 -15.52 -41.19 -64.56
C ILE A 35 -14.51 -40.17 -63.93
N PRO A 36 -13.97 -39.16 -64.65
CA PRO A 36 -12.52 -39.15 -64.84
C PRO A 36 -11.80 -37.78 -64.67
N HIS A 37 -10.47 -37.82 -64.86
CA HIS A 37 -9.52 -36.74 -65.21
C HIS A 37 -9.64 -35.33 -64.56
N THR A 38 -8.51 -34.85 -64.01
CA THR A 38 -8.26 -33.43 -63.59
C THR A 38 -9.04 -33.06 -62.31
N THR A 39 -8.50 -32.31 -61.33
CA THR A 39 -7.45 -31.28 -61.41
C THR A 39 -6.44 -31.37 -60.26
N SER A 40 -5.16 -31.11 -60.55
CA SER A 40 -4.12 -30.96 -59.54
C SER A 40 -4.29 -29.63 -58.79
N VAL A 41 -5.01 -29.64 -57.66
CA VAL A 41 -5.07 -28.51 -56.74
C VAL A 41 -3.70 -28.36 -56.07
N SER A 42 -2.92 -27.36 -56.48
CA SER A 42 -1.66 -27.04 -55.80
C SER A 42 -1.95 -26.57 -54.39
N LEU A 43 -1.46 -27.31 -53.40
CA LEU A 43 -1.33 -26.80 -52.04
C LEU A 43 -0.44 -25.55 -52.06
N PRO A 44 -0.75 -24.49 -51.28
CA PRO A 44 0.22 -23.43 -51.04
C PRO A 44 1.42 -24.00 -50.26
N PRO A 45 2.65 -23.52 -50.51
CA PRO A 45 3.81 -23.99 -49.78
C PRO A 45 3.66 -23.68 -48.29
N ILE A 46 3.87 -24.70 -47.44
CA ILE A 46 3.90 -24.53 -45.98
C ILE A 46 5.11 -23.66 -45.64
N THR A 47 4.88 -22.36 -45.40
CA THR A 47 5.91 -21.43 -44.95
C THR A 47 6.24 -21.70 -43.48
N PRO A 48 7.50 -22.04 -43.14
CA PRO A 48 7.89 -22.29 -41.76
C PRO A 48 7.95 -20.99 -40.96
N ASN A 49 6.80 -20.62 -40.37
CA ASN A 49 6.60 -19.72 -39.24
C ASN A 49 7.60 -18.55 -39.13
N LEU A 50 7.63 -17.67 -40.13
CA LEU A 50 8.35 -16.41 -40.05
C LEU A 50 7.66 -15.49 -39.04
N LEU A 51 8.30 -15.23 -37.89
CA LEU A 51 7.90 -14.16 -36.97
C LEU A 51 7.69 -12.87 -37.77
N THR A 52 6.47 -12.33 -37.71
CA THR A 52 6.10 -11.11 -38.42
C THR A 52 7.03 -9.96 -38.04
N PRO A 53 7.57 -9.18 -39.00
CA PRO A 53 8.68 -8.25 -38.73
C PRO A 53 8.44 -7.28 -37.56
N LEU A 54 7.19 -6.82 -37.39
CA LEU A 54 6.74 -5.94 -36.30
C LEU A 54 7.08 -6.46 -34.89
N LYS A 55 7.10 -7.77 -34.65
CA LYS A 55 7.29 -8.33 -33.29
C LYS A 55 8.69 -8.10 -32.73
N ARG A 56 9.73 -8.01 -33.57
CA ARG A 56 11.12 -7.81 -33.09
C ARG A 56 11.34 -6.44 -32.46
N ASP A 57 10.65 -5.41 -32.96
CA ASP A 57 10.78 -4.03 -32.49
C ASP A 57 10.15 -3.78 -31.12
N VAL A 58 9.22 -4.64 -30.68
CA VAL A 58 8.64 -4.58 -29.33
C VAL A 58 9.60 -5.24 -28.33
N LEU A 59 10.04 -6.46 -28.63
CA LEU A 59 10.91 -7.26 -27.75
C LEU A 59 12.27 -6.61 -27.51
N THR A 60 12.86 -5.99 -28.54
CA THR A 60 14.13 -5.26 -28.41
C THR A 60 14.05 -3.95 -27.62
N LYS A 61 12.83 -3.45 -27.33
CA LYS A 61 12.59 -2.23 -26.55
C LYS A 61 12.17 -2.49 -25.11
N LEU A 62 12.01 -3.75 -24.69
CA LEU A 62 11.61 -4.11 -23.33
C LEU A 62 12.60 -3.57 -22.27
N PRO A 63 12.17 -2.67 -21.37
CA PRO A 63 13.05 -2.14 -20.33
C PRO A 63 13.48 -3.25 -19.35
N LYS A 64 14.78 -3.31 -19.01
CA LYS A 64 15.29 -4.23 -17.97
C LYS A 64 14.56 -4.09 -16.62
N ALA A 65 13.97 -2.93 -16.35
CA ALA A 65 13.16 -2.65 -15.16
C ALA A 65 11.77 -3.36 -15.14
N LEU A 66 11.42 -4.09 -16.20
CA LEU A 66 10.27 -5.01 -16.27
C LEU A 66 10.66 -6.48 -16.09
N GLN A 67 11.91 -6.82 -15.79
CA GLN A 67 12.26 -8.20 -15.46
C GLN A 67 11.71 -8.61 -14.09
N PHE A 68 11.20 -9.85 -13.98
CA PHE A 68 10.64 -10.41 -12.76
C PHE A 68 11.21 -11.79 -12.45
N ASP A 69 11.82 -11.93 -11.26
CA ASP A 69 12.63 -13.09 -10.86
C ASP A 69 11.90 -14.14 -9.98
N GLY A 70 10.64 -13.87 -9.64
CA GLY A 70 9.87 -14.69 -8.68
C GLY A 70 10.20 -14.43 -7.21
N ARG A 71 10.99 -13.39 -6.88
CA ARG A 71 11.24 -12.93 -5.49
C ARG A 71 10.86 -11.48 -5.26
N SER A 72 10.90 -10.67 -6.31
CA SER A 72 10.55 -9.25 -6.32
C SER A 72 9.08 -9.02 -5.94
N ASN A 73 8.72 -7.78 -5.58
CA ASN A 73 7.35 -7.43 -5.19
C ASN A 73 6.38 -7.54 -6.39
N TRP A 74 5.55 -8.60 -6.40
CA TRP A 74 4.63 -8.91 -7.51
C TRP A 74 3.67 -7.76 -7.87
N PRO A 75 2.88 -7.17 -6.95
CA PRO A 75 2.05 -6.01 -7.27
C PRO A 75 2.81 -4.85 -7.95
N VAL A 76 4.05 -4.59 -7.55
CA VAL A 76 4.88 -3.52 -8.16
C VAL A 76 5.34 -3.90 -9.58
N PHE A 77 5.69 -5.16 -9.83
CA PHE A 77 5.96 -5.65 -11.19
C PHE A 77 4.70 -5.57 -12.06
N ARG A 78 3.59 -6.16 -11.60
CA ARG A 78 2.31 -6.20 -12.33
C ARG A 78 1.83 -4.80 -12.73
N GLY A 79 1.85 -3.84 -11.80
CA GLY A 79 1.45 -2.45 -12.08
C GLY A 79 2.32 -1.77 -13.13
N LYS A 80 3.64 -2.02 -13.12
CA LYS A 80 4.56 -1.52 -14.16
C LYS A 80 4.31 -2.18 -15.51
N PHE A 81 4.15 -3.51 -15.54
CA PHE A 81 3.93 -4.26 -16.77
C PHE A 81 2.60 -3.87 -17.44
N GLU A 82 1.49 -3.87 -16.70
CA GLU A 82 0.20 -3.42 -17.20
C GLU A 82 0.22 -1.96 -17.66
N GLY A 83 0.91 -1.07 -16.94
CA GLY A 83 1.06 0.34 -17.32
C GLY A 83 1.83 0.50 -18.63
N TYR A 84 2.91 -0.25 -18.82
CA TYR A 84 3.72 -0.22 -20.03
C TYR A 84 2.99 -0.86 -21.23
N ALA A 85 2.28 -1.97 -21.03
CA ALA A 85 1.45 -2.60 -22.05
C ALA A 85 0.34 -1.64 -22.54
N LYS A 86 -0.36 -0.97 -21.61
CA LYS A 86 -1.39 0.05 -21.93
C LYS A 86 -0.81 1.25 -22.67
N LEU A 87 0.40 1.71 -22.32
CA LEU A 87 1.08 2.81 -23.00
C LEU A 87 1.47 2.45 -24.46
N ASN A 88 1.95 1.23 -24.69
CA ASN A 88 2.32 0.74 -26.01
C ASN A 88 1.15 0.16 -26.82
N ARG A 89 -0.05 0.06 -26.22
CA ARG A 89 -1.29 -0.49 -26.81
C ARG A 89 -1.17 -1.94 -27.29
N TRP A 90 -0.43 -2.78 -26.55
CA TRP A 90 -0.27 -4.20 -26.86
C TRP A 90 -1.60 -4.96 -26.88
N SER A 91 -1.72 -5.94 -27.76
CA SER A 91 -2.78 -6.95 -27.69
C SER A 91 -2.57 -7.92 -26.51
N ASP A 92 -3.54 -8.80 -26.25
CA ASP A 92 -3.39 -9.88 -25.24
C ASP A 92 -2.30 -10.88 -25.66
N GLU A 93 -2.17 -11.17 -26.96
CA GLU A 93 -1.10 -12.04 -27.50
C GLU A 93 0.28 -11.39 -27.36
N GLU A 94 0.41 -10.11 -27.73
CA GLU A 94 1.65 -9.35 -27.54
C GLU A 94 2.02 -9.21 -26.05
N SER A 95 1.01 -9.04 -25.19
CA SER A 95 1.20 -9.00 -23.74
C SER A 95 1.63 -10.36 -23.17
N ALA A 96 1.08 -11.47 -23.66
CA ALA A 96 1.51 -12.82 -23.28
C ALA A 96 2.95 -13.13 -23.74
N GLU A 97 3.32 -12.74 -24.97
CA GLU A 97 4.67 -12.89 -25.48
C GLU A 97 5.67 -12.00 -24.71
N CYS A 98 5.40 -10.70 -24.57
CA CYS A 98 6.27 -9.79 -23.83
C CYS A 98 6.39 -10.16 -22.35
N LEU A 99 5.33 -10.72 -21.75
CA LEU A 99 5.38 -11.28 -20.40
C LEU A 99 6.41 -12.41 -20.32
N ALA A 100 6.39 -13.38 -21.24
CA ALA A 100 7.33 -14.50 -21.24
C ALA A 100 8.81 -14.03 -21.23
N TRP A 101 9.15 -13.01 -22.03
CA TRP A 101 10.49 -12.40 -22.06
C TRP A 101 10.86 -11.61 -20.79
N CYS A 102 9.86 -11.15 -20.02
CA CYS A 102 10.06 -10.47 -18.74
C CYS A 102 10.26 -11.44 -17.56
N LEU A 103 9.80 -12.70 -17.65
CA LEU A 103 9.91 -13.69 -16.58
C LEU A 103 11.28 -14.38 -16.59
N ILE A 104 12.06 -14.20 -15.52
CA ILE A 104 13.39 -14.79 -15.35
C ILE A 104 13.47 -15.66 -14.09
N GLY A 105 14.46 -16.56 -14.02
CA GLY A 105 14.65 -17.47 -12.88
C GLY A 105 13.38 -18.21 -12.49
N LYS A 106 13.03 -18.18 -11.20
CA LYS A 106 11.88 -18.92 -10.63
C LYS A 106 10.54 -18.62 -11.29
N ALA A 107 10.37 -17.42 -11.85
CA ALA A 107 9.15 -17.07 -12.58
C ALA A 107 9.11 -17.63 -14.00
N SER A 108 10.28 -17.74 -14.66
CA SER A 108 10.44 -18.45 -15.93
C SER A 108 10.21 -19.95 -15.76
N ASP A 109 10.80 -20.57 -14.72
CA ASP A 109 10.62 -21.98 -14.37
C ASP A 109 9.12 -22.32 -14.21
N PHE A 110 8.36 -21.44 -13.54
CA PHE A 110 6.93 -21.62 -13.36
C PHE A 110 6.12 -21.36 -14.64
N TYR A 111 6.53 -20.41 -15.48
CA TYR A 111 5.90 -20.16 -16.77
C TYR A 111 6.03 -21.36 -17.73
N ALA A 112 7.18 -22.04 -17.73
CA ALA A 112 7.38 -23.28 -18.47
C ALA A 112 6.37 -24.36 -18.03
N VAL A 113 6.22 -24.58 -16.72
CA VAL A 113 5.22 -25.53 -16.15
C VAL A 113 3.76 -25.11 -16.44
N LEU A 114 3.49 -23.82 -16.68
CA LEU A 114 2.17 -23.31 -17.06
C LEU A 114 1.83 -23.53 -18.54
N THR A 115 2.84 -23.64 -19.40
CA THR A 115 2.70 -23.75 -20.87
C THR A 115 3.03 -25.15 -21.39
N GLU A 116 3.56 -26.03 -20.54
CA GLU A 116 3.74 -27.45 -20.81
C GLU A 116 2.41 -28.10 -21.25
N GLY A 117 2.39 -28.62 -22.48
CA GLY A 117 1.19 -29.22 -23.08
C GLY A 117 0.14 -28.22 -23.59
N ASN A 118 0.29 -26.90 -23.42
CA ASN A 118 -0.67 -25.92 -23.94
C ASN A 118 -0.02 -24.58 -24.35
N THR A 119 0.24 -24.43 -25.64
CA THR A 119 0.93 -23.26 -26.24
C THR A 119 0.07 -21.99 -26.32
N GLN A 120 -1.21 -22.02 -25.92
CA GLN A 120 -2.16 -20.91 -26.11
C GLN A 120 -2.86 -20.51 -24.80
N VAL A 121 -2.07 -20.26 -23.75
CA VAL A 121 -2.58 -19.71 -22.48
C VAL A 121 -2.81 -18.20 -22.63
N GLN A 122 -4.06 -17.76 -22.49
CA GLN A 122 -4.44 -16.34 -22.54
C GLN A 122 -3.72 -15.51 -21.47
N TYR A 123 -3.38 -14.26 -21.79
CA TYR A 123 -2.66 -13.33 -20.92
C TYR A 123 -3.32 -13.16 -19.54
N ALA A 124 -4.65 -13.03 -19.49
CA ALA A 124 -5.40 -12.95 -18.24
C ALA A 124 -5.18 -14.17 -17.31
N ASN A 125 -5.11 -15.38 -17.87
CA ASN A 125 -4.88 -16.62 -17.12
C ASN A 125 -3.43 -16.70 -16.63
N LEU A 126 -2.45 -16.33 -17.47
CA LEU A 126 -1.05 -16.19 -17.07
C LEU A 126 -0.90 -15.22 -15.89
N MET A 127 -1.52 -14.04 -15.96
CA MET A 127 -1.52 -13.06 -14.86
C MET A 127 -2.16 -13.60 -13.59
N GLN A 128 -3.33 -14.25 -13.67
CA GLN A 128 -3.99 -14.85 -12.50
C GLN A 128 -3.08 -15.91 -11.84
N ARG A 129 -2.55 -16.86 -12.60
CA ARG A 129 -1.71 -17.94 -12.05
C ARG A 129 -0.40 -17.43 -11.46
N LEU A 130 0.21 -16.41 -12.06
CA LEU A 130 1.40 -15.75 -11.51
C LEU A 130 1.06 -14.97 -10.23
N GLU A 131 -0.12 -14.36 -10.13
CA GLU A 131 -0.61 -13.72 -8.91
C GLU A 131 -0.98 -14.72 -7.80
N GLU A 132 -1.45 -15.91 -8.15
CA GLU A 132 -1.66 -17.01 -7.19
C GLU A 132 -0.33 -17.57 -6.65
N ARG A 133 0.72 -17.60 -7.49
CA ARG A 133 2.04 -18.16 -7.13
C ARG A 133 3.01 -17.17 -6.48
N PHE A 134 3.03 -15.93 -6.95
CA PHE A 134 4.01 -14.89 -6.56
C PHE A 134 3.35 -13.63 -5.99
N GLY A 135 2.04 -13.44 -6.17
CA GLY A 135 1.29 -12.43 -5.45
C GLY A 135 1.31 -12.76 -3.96
N ALA A 136 2.15 -12.02 -3.22
CA ALA A 136 2.43 -12.25 -1.81
C ALA A 136 1.21 -11.95 -0.91
N LYS A 137 0.20 -12.81 -0.98
CA LYS A 137 -0.96 -12.86 -0.10
C LYS A 137 -0.48 -13.35 1.27
N GLU A 138 0.16 -12.46 2.05
CA GLU A 138 0.18 -12.62 3.51
C GLU A 138 -1.27 -12.91 3.93
N LEU A 139 -1.47 -14.05 4.59
CA LEU A 139 -2.77 -14.42 5.15
C LEU A 139 -3.26 -13.28 6.03
N SER A 140 -4.53 -12.90 5.91
CA SER A 140 -5.09 -11.73 6.61
C SER A 140 -4.84 -11.84 8.13
N ALA A 141 -5.00 -13.04 8.69
CA ALA A 141 -4.65 -13.37 10.08
C ALA A 141 -3.17 -13.12 10.46
N THR A 142 -2.20 -13.38 9.56
CA THR A 142 -0.77 -13.12 9.82
C THR A 142 -0.47 -11.63 9.83
N ALA A 143 -1.04 -10.88 8.88
CA ALA A 143 -0.91 -9.43 8.83
C ALA A 143 -1.59 -8.75 10.03
N GLN A 144 -2.77 -9.23 10.44
CA GLN A 144 -3.46 -8.81 11.65
C GLN A 144 -2.66 -9.15 12.91
N GLY A 145 -2.10 -10.36 13.03
CA GLY A 145 -1.22 -10.72 14.15
C GLY A 145 -0.02 -9.79 14.28
N ARG A 146 0.66 -9.49 13.15
CA ARG A 146 1.76 -8.52 13.08
C ARG A 146 1.34 -7.12 13.51
N PHE A 147 0.17 -6.66 13.07
CA PHE A 147 -0.41 -5.38 13.49
C PHE A 147 -0.75 -5.34 14.99
N GLN A 148 -1.33 -6.42 15.54
CA GLN A 148 -1.71 -6.49 16.96
C GLN A 148 -0.51 -6.48 17.91
N VAL A 149 0.62 -7.11 17.56
CA VAL A 149 1.85 -7.07 18.39
C VAL A 149 2.75 -5.85 18.13
N ALA A 150 2.40 -5.00 17.15
CA ALA A 150 3.21 -3.85 16.78
C ALA A 150 3.35 -2.83 17.92
N HIS A 151 4.55 -2.27 18.02
CA HIS A 151 4.91 -1.18 18.93
C HIS A 151 6.07 -0.40 18.32
N GLN A 152 6.28 0.83 18.79
CA GLN A 152 7.42 1.67 18.43
C GLN A 152 8.71 1.01 18.94
N ALA A 153 9.71 0.88 18.08
CA ALA A 153 10.99 0.27 18.43
C ALA A 153 11.88 1.26 19.20
N SER A 154 12.86 0.73 19.94
CA SER A 154 13.84 1.58 20.64
C SER A 154 14.65 2.40 19.64
N GLY A 155 14.61 3.73 19.77
CA GLY A 155 15.28 4.66 18.86
C GLY A 155 14.54 4.96 17.54
N GLU A 156 13.36 4.39 17.29
CA GLU A 156 12.54 4.70 16.12
C GLU A 156 11.86 6.07 16.25
N SER A 157 11.84 6.87 15.18
CA SER A 157 11.17 8.18 15.19
C SER A 157 9.65 8.05 15.28
N LEU A 158 8.98 9.14 15.66
CA LEU A 158 7.52 9.18 15.74
C LEU A 158 6.90 9.06 14.34
N GLU A 159 7.58 9.62 13.35
CA GLU A 159 7.30 9.58 11.92
C GLU A 159 7.38 8.14 11.39
N ASP A 160 8.53 7.46 11.55
CA ASP A 160 8.74 6.08 11.10
C ASP A 160 7.70 5.12 11.71
N TRP A 161 7.40 5.29 13.02
CA TRP A 161 6.37 4.51 13.69
C TRP A 161 4.97 4.76 13.09
N SER A 162 4.65 6.01 12.74
CA SER A 162 3.36 6.37 12.13
C SER A 162 3.17 5.78 10.74
N ASP A 163 4.20 5.81 9.88
CA ASP A 163 4.17 5.22 8.55
C ASP A 163 4.17 3.68 8.61
N ARG A 164 4.92 3.09 9.55
CA ARG A 164 4.95 1.65 9.77
C ARG A 164 3.61 1.11 10.27
N VAL A 165 2.94 1.79 11.22
CA VAL A 165 1.65 1.32 11.74
C VAL A 165 0.49 1.51 10.74
N LEU A 166 0.52 2.59 9.93
CA LEU A 166 -0.37 2.73 8.77
C LEU A 166 -0.16 1.58 7.77
N THR A 167 1.09 1.33 7.38
CA THR A 167 1.46 0.25 6.45
C THR A 167 1.03 -1.14 6.95
N LEU A 168 1.12 -1.39 8.26
CA LEU A 168 0.64 -2.63 8.87
C LEU A 168 -0.88 -2.72 8.86
N ALA A 169 -1.61 -1.63 9.17
CA ALA A 169 -3.06 -1.61 9.15
C ALA A 169 -3.63 -1.87 7.73
N THR A 170 -3.08 -1.22 6.70
CA THR A 170 -3.49 -1.44 5.30
C THR A 170 -3.30 -2.90 4.86
N LYS A 171 -2.25 -3.58 5.36
CA LYS A 171 -2.02 -5.02 5.07
C LYS A 171 -2.94 -5.95 5.84
N ALA A 172 -3.27 -5.60 7.09
CA ALA A 172 -4.11 -6.35 8.02
C ALA A 172 -5.61 -6.26 7.70
N PHE A 173 -6.05 -5.13 7.13
CA PHE A 173 -7.46 -4.81 6.89
C PHE A 173 -7.76 -4.52 5.42
N ARG A 174 -7.02 -5.15 4.49
CA ARG A 174 -7.12 -4.91 3.04
C ARG A 174 -8.53 -5.17 2.46
N ASP A 175 -9.27 -6.07 3.11
CA ASP A 175 -10.60 -6.51 2.71
C ASP A 175 -11.72 -5.63 3.33
N LEU A 176 -11.34 -4.58 4.06
CA LEU A 176 -12.21 -3.65 4.76
C LEU A 176 -12.02 -2.21 4.24
N PRO A 177 -12.96 -1.28 4.50
CA PRO A 177 -12.82 0.11 4.06
C PRO A 177 -11.56 0.79 4.61
N SER A 178 -10.87 1.57 3.77
CA SER A 178 -9.65 2.31 4.15
C SER A 178 -9.81 3.18 5.41
N LYS A 179 -11.01 3.73 5.63
CA LYS A 179 -11.36 4.44 6.88
C LYS A 179 -11.16 3.56 8.12
N TYR A 180 -11.64 2.31 8.11
CA TYR A 180 -11.50 1.38 9.23
C TYR A 180 -10.02 1.08 9.49
N ALA A 181 -9.24 0.79 8.45
CA ALA A 181 -7.79 0.58 8.58
C ALA A 181 -7.09 1.82 9.19
N THR A 182 -7.50 3.03 8.81
CA THR A 182 -6.97 4.29 9.36
C THR A 182 -7.35 4.48 10.83
N GLU A 183 -8.61 4.22 11.21
CA GLU A 183 -9.07 4.30 12.61
C GLU A 183 -8.33 3.29 13.50
N GLN A 184 -8.15 2.06 13.03
CA GLN A 184 -7.33 1.06 13.73
C GLN A 184 -5.87 1.51 13.84
N ALA A 185 -5.27 2.06 12.77
CA ALA A 185 -3.89 2.54 12.79
C ALA A 185 -3.68 3.64 13.84
N VAL A 186 -4.60 4.61 13.95
CA VAL A 186 -4.53 5.70 14.95
C VAL A 186 -4.66 5.18 16.38
N ALA A 187 -5.57 4.24 16.64
CA ALA A 187 -5.67 3.60 17.95
C ALA A 187 -4.41 2.80 18.30
N LYS A 188 -3.90 2.02 17.35
CA LYS A 188 -2.71 1.16 17.52
C LYS A 188 -1.43 1.97 17.66
N PHE A 189 -1.32 3.10 16.96
CA PHE A 189 -0.25 4.10 17.12
C PHE A 189 -0.14 4.53 18.58
N CYS A 190 -1.23 5.04 19.17
CA CYS A 190 -1.27 5.52 20.56
C CYS A 190 -0.94 4.44 21.59
N GLN A 191 -1.40 3.20 21.38
CA GLN A 191 -1.09 2.06 22.25
C GLN A 191 0.38 1.59 22.12
N GLY A 192 0.93 1.69 20.90
CA GLY A 192 2.23 1.12 20.55
C GLY A 192 3.44 2.00 20.86
N LEU A 193 3.27 3.31 21.08
CA LEU A 193 4.35 4.27 21.41
C LEU A 193 5.30 3.78 22.50
N SER A 194 6.58 4.18 22.42
CA SER A 194 7.56 3.91 23.46
C SER A 194 7.21 4.64 24.76
N ASP A 195 6.74 5.88 24.65
CA ASP A 195 6.15 6.63 25.76
C ASP A 195 4.68 6.19 25.99
N LYS A 196 4.45 5.51 27.12
CA LYS A 196 3.13 5.01 27.51
C LYS A 196 2.26 6.07 28.20
N GLU A 197 2.84 7.14 28.74
CA GLU A 197 2.08 8.22 29.36
C GLU A 197 1.53 9.17 28.29
N ALA A 198 2.38 9.58 27.34
CA ALA A 198 1.96 10.33 26.16
C ALA A 198 0.93 9.55 25.34
N GLY A 199 1.17 8.25 25.09
CA GLY A 199 0.23 7.39 24.35
C GLY A 199 -1.13 7.26 25.03
N LYS A 200 -1.17 7.06 26.35
CA LYS A 200 -2.41 7.05 27.14
C LYS A 200 -3.11 8.41 27.13
N HIS A 201 -2.37 9.49 27.34
CA HIS A 201 -2.89 10.86 27.37
C HIS A 201 -3.55 11.23 26.03
N VAL A 202 -2.89 10.93 24.91
CA VAL A 202 -3.42 11.23 23.57
C VAL A 202 -4.56 10.28 23.21
N SER A 203 -4.50 9.00 23.55
CA SER A 203 -5.61 8.05 23.32
C SER A 203 -6.92 8.48 24.02
N LEU A 204 -6.85 9.16 25.17
CA LEU A 204 -8.03 9.69 25.87
C LEU A 204 -8.63 10.94 25.19
N GLN A 205 -7.89 11.61 24.31
CA GLN A 205 -8.40 12.74 23.51
C GLN A 205 -9.11 12.31 22.21
N VAL A 206 -9.20 11.00 21.94
CA VAL A 206 -9.83 10.40 20.75
C VAL A 206 -9.38 11.08 19.44
N PRO A 207 -8.07 10.99 19.08
CA PRO A 207 -7.54 11.64 17.89
C PRO A 207 -8.24 11.15 16.62
N THR A 208 -8.54 12.09 15.74
CA THR A 208 -9.39 11.88 14.54
C THR A 208 -8.60 11.45 13.30
N SER A 209 -7.27 11.62 13.32
CA SER A 209 -6.36 11.27 12.23
C SER A 209 -4.95 11.01 12.76
N MET A 210 -4.08 10.44 11.94
CA MET A 210 -2.68 10.21 12.34
C MET A 210 -1.94 11.54 12.61
N GLY A 211 -2.14 12.56 11.77
CA GLY A 211 -1.54 13.88 11.98
C GLY A 211 -2.02 14.57 13.26
N ASP A 212 -3.30 14.41 13.60
CA ASP A 212 -3.88 14.89 14.88
C ASP A 212 -3.23 14.17 16.07
N ALA A 213 -3.10 12.83 16.03
CA ALA A 213 -2.40 12.07 17.06
C ALA A 213 -0.92 12.49 17.21
N MET A 214 -0.17 12.61 16.10
CA MET A 214 1.23 13.05 16.10
C MET A 214 1.39 14.45 16.69
N ASN A 215 0.53 15.40 16.31
CA ASN A 215 0.57 16.77 16.83
C ASN A 215 0.26 16.83 18.33
N LYS A 216 -0.72 16.04 18.81
CA LYS A 216 -1.02 15.92 20.24
C LYS A 216 0.16 15.35 21.03
N ILE A 217 0.88 14.36 20.51
CA ILE A 217 2.09 13.79 21.15
C ILE A 217 3.22 14.82 21.19
N LYS A 218 3.50 15.49 20.06
CA LYS A 218 4.53 16.54 20.00
C LYS A 218 4.25 17.68 20.98
N MET A 219 2.98 18.09 21.11
CA MET A 219 2.54 19.08 22.11
C MET A 219 2.72 18.56 23.55
N HIS A 220 2.33 17.32 23.83
CA HIS A 220 2.51 16.71 25.16
C HIS A 220 3.98 16.69 25.59
N ASN A 221 4.87 16.22 24.70
CA ASN A 221 6.31 16.15 24.97
C ASN A 221 6.93 17.54 25.15
N TYR A 222 6.50 18.54 24.37
CA TYR A 222 6.90 19.94 24.54
C TYR A 222 6.47 20.51 25.89
N VAL A 223 5.23 20.27 26.32
CA VAL A 223 4.72 20.72 27.63
C VAL A 223 5.48 20.05 28.77
N LEU A 224 5.75 18.75 28.70
CA LEU A 224 6.57 18.06 29.71
C LEU A 224 7.98 18.65 29.81
N ALA A 225 8.64 18.90 28.67
CA ALA A 225 9.97 19.52 28.65
C ALA A 225 9.96 20.95 29.24
N ALA A 226 8.94 21.75 28.92
CA ALA A 226 8.77 23.09 29.47
C ALA A 226 8.54 23.06 30.99
N CYS A 227 7.67 22.17 31.48
CA CYS A 227 7.44 21.99 32.93
C CYS A 227 8.68 21.43 33.67
N ALA A 228 9.51 20.61 33.02
CA ALA A 228 10.74 20.09 33.60
C ALA A 228 11.87 21.15 33.68
N SER A 229 11.84 22.18 32.83
CA SER A 229 12.85 23.26 32.83
C SER A 229 12.62 24.38 33.85
N VAL A 230 11.45 24.43 34.50
CA VAL A 230 11.19 25.41 35.57
C VAL A 230 11.94 25.01 36.85
N PRO A 231 12.82 25.86 37.40
CA PRO A 231 13.47 25.58 38.68
C PRO A 231 12.43 25.43 39.79
N ARG A 232 12.56 24.39 40.62
CA ARG A 232 11.75 24.28 41.84
C ARG A 232 12.28 25.26 42.89
N ASP A 233 11.57 26.36 43.10
CA ASP A 233 11.75 27.21 44.28
C ASP A 233 11.65 26.35 45.55
N GLY A 234 12.77 26.20 46.24
CA GLY A 234 12.95 25.17 47.28
C GLY A 234 14.36 24.60 47.37
N ALA A 235 15.21 24.81 46.36
CA ALA A 235 16.66 24.62 46.48
C ALA A 235 17.24 25.63 47.50
N LYS A 236 17.35 25.19 48.76
CA LYS A 236 17.73 26.03 49.91
C LYS A 236 19.19 26.51 49.81
N VAL A 237 19.39 27.67 49.19
CA VAL A 237 20.68 28.39 49.16
C VAL A 237 21.16 28.63 50.59
N ARG A 238 22.39 28.19 50.91
CA ARG A 238 23.06 28.47 52.18
C ARG A 238 23.67 29.87 52.14
N PRO A 239 23.41 30.76 53.11
CA PRO A 239 23.79 32.18 53.05
C PRO A 239 25.25 32.43 53.50
N GLU A 240 26.21 31.68 52.96
CA GLU A 240 27.61 31.74 53.38
C GLU A 240 28.62 31.72 52.21
N ASP A 241 28.52 32.68 51.27
CA ASP A 241 29.68 33.18 50.50
C ASP A 241 29.43 34.54 49.79
N SER A 242 29.05 35.57 50.56
CA SER A 242 28.93 36.94 50.03
C SER A 242 30.24 37.72 50.16
N LYS A 243 31.12 37.62 49.15
CA LYS A 243 32.27 38.53 48.93
C LYS A 243 32.81 38.45 47.50
N ARG A 244 33.27 39.60 46.99
CA ARG A 244 33.92 39.81 45.66
C ARG A 244 33.09 39.42 44.43
N VAL A 245 32.29 40.38 43.98
CA VAL A 245 32.31 40.75 42.55
C VAL A 245 33.16 42.01 42.40
N HIS A 246 34.21 41.97 41.56
CA HIS A 246 34.87 43.18 41.08
C HIS A 246 34.09 43.70 39.87
N ALA A 247 33.79 44.99 39.82
CA ALA A 247 33.16 45.60 38.66
C ALA A 247 34.15 45.62 37.48
N VAL A 248 33.82 44.90 36.41
CA VAL A 248 34.49 45.05 35.11
C VAL A 248 33.71 46.08 34.33
N ASN A 249 34.30 47.27 34.15
CA ASN A 249 33.75 48.27 33.23
C ASN A 249 33.90 47.78 31.79
N ILE A 250 32.81 47.80 31.02
CA ILE A 250 32.84 47.49 29.58
C ILE A 250 32.28 48.72 28.85
N GLU A 251 33.17 49.47 28.22
CA GLU A 251 32.79 50.62 27.40
C GLU A 251 32.15 50.16 26.07
N PRO A 252 31.12 50.85 25.56
CA PRO A 252 30.50 50.50 24.29
C PRO A 252 31.36 50.96 23.11
N ASN A 253 31.96 50.02 22.38
CA ASN A 253 32.70 50.29 21.15
C ASN A 253 31.72 50.60 19.99
N PRO A 254 31.75 51.79 19.36
CA PRO A 254 30.81 52.16 18.31
C PRO A 254 31.21 51.57 16.95
N VAL A 255 30.41 50.66 16.41
CA VAL A 255 30.48 50.24 15.00
C VAL A 255 29.53 51.11 14.18
N ALA A 256 30.07 51.91 13.28
CA ALA A 256 29.27 52.73 12.36
C ALA A 256 28.53 51.85 11.35
N VAL A 257 27.28 52.22 11.04
CA VAL A 257 26.50 51.64 9.95
C VAL A 257 26.24 52.75 8.95
N ASP A 258 26.73 52.59 7.73
CA ASP A 258 26.62 53.61 6.67
C ASP A 258 25.17 53.79 6.20
N GLY A 259 24.81 55.03 5.87
CA GLY A 259 23.43 55.43 5.62
C GLY A 259 23.16 55.68 4.14
N SER A 260 22.44 54.78 3.47
CA SER A 260 21.96 55.02 2.11
C SER A 260 20.53 54.53 1.86
N THR A 261 19.78 55.33 1.10
CA THR A 261 18.49 55.00 0.46
C THR A 261 17.31 54.66 1.40
N VAL A 262 16.87 55.65 2.17
CA VAL A 262 15.44 55.74 2.56
C VAL A 262 14.63 56.24 1.35
N GLY A 263 13.56 55.55 0.95
CA GLY A 263 12.57 56.16 0.04
C GLY A 263 11.61 55.24 -0.72
N ARG A 264 10.41 54.99 -0.15
CA ARG A 264 9.08 55.19 -0.81
C ARG A 264 7.89 54.81 0.08
N LEU A 265 6.75 55.47 -0.19
CA LEU A 265 5.39 55.19 0.28
C LEU A 265 4.47 55.11 -0.96
N VAL A 266 3.21 54.65 -0.92
CA VAL A 266 2.34 54.17 0.18
C VAL A 266 1.94 52.69 -0.11
N GLN A 267 0.76 52.08 0.07
CA GLN A 267 -0.61 52.38 0.58
C GLN A 267 -1.17 51.01 1.08
N ALA A 268 -1.70 50.88 2.31
CA ALA A 268 -3.10 51.06 2.74
C ALA A 268 -4.12 50.02 2.19
N VAL A 269 -5.28 49.91 2.88
CA VAL A 269 -6.41 48.96 2.70
C VAL A 269 -6.21 47.58 3.34
N GLU A 270 -7.14 46.96 4.07
CA GLU A 270 -8.28 47.40 4.92
C GLU A 270 -8.77 46.15 5.71
N ALA A 271 -9.49 46.31 6.84
CA ALA A 271 -9.98 45.16 7.63
C ALA A 271 -11.47 45.27 8.00
N PRO A 272 -12.34 44.31 7.59
CA PRO A 272 -13.74 44.28 8.04
C PRO A 272 -13.88 43.61 9.40
N ARG A 273 -14.25 44.39 10.44
CA ARG A 273 -14.72 43.84 11.73
C ARG A 273 -16.21 43.48 11.67
N GLY A 274 -16.53 42.19 11.62
CA GLY A 274 -17.89 41.70 11.86
C GLY A 274 -18.28 41.78 13.35
N ARG A 275 -19.45 42.35 13.66
CA ARG A 275 -20.07 42.36 15.01
C ARG A 275 -20.86 41.04 15.20
N TYR A 276 -21.03 40.48 16.40
CA TYR A 276 -21.80 41.02 17.54
C TYR A 276 -21.52 40.21 18.82
N TRP A 277 -21.77 40.81 20.01
CA TRP A 277 -22.51 40.28 21.20
C TRP A 277 -22.28 41.22 22.40
N ALA A 278 -23.07 41.04 23.48
CA ALA A 278 -23.31 41.99 24.60
C ALA A 278 -24.10 43.26 24.20
N PHE A 279 -25.29 43.60 24.74
CA PHE A 279 -26.06 43.12 25.91
C PHE A 279 -25.53 43.53 27.30
N VAL A 280 -25.84 44.77 27.72
CA VAL A 280 -26.09 45.19 29.12
C VAL A 280 -27.25 46.20 29.12
N ARG A 281 -28.10 46.21 30.15
CA ARG A 281 -29.19 47.17 30.35
C ARG A 281 -28.75 48.32 31.26
N GLY A 282 -29.19 49.56 31.02
CA GLY A 282 -28.98 50.69 31.94
C GLY A 282 -30.08 51.77 31.80
N ARG A 283 -30.66 52.21 32.93
CA ARG A 283 -31.75 53.22 32.97
C ARG A 283 -31.22 54.62 33.30
N GLY A 284 -31.84 55.65 32.73
CA GLY A 284 -31.78 57.05 33.19
C GLY A 284 -32.12 58.01 32.05
N LYS A 285 -33.32 58.58 31.93
CA LYS A 285 -34.01 59.64 32.73
C LYS A 285 -33.54 61.07 32.44
N PHE A 286 -34.51 61.90 32.04
CA PHE A 286 -34.46 63.35 31.79
C PHE A 286 -33.55 63.83 30.63
N GLY A 287 -33.90 64.87 29.86
CA GLY A 287 -35.22 65.50 29.69
C GLY A 287 -35.20 67.03 29.56
N ARG A 288 -35.71 67.53 28.43
CA ARG A 288 -36.45 68.78 28.23
C ARG A 288 -37.18 68.69 26.89
#